data_AF-A0A836RR91-F1
#
_entry.id   AF-A0A836RR91-F1
#
_cell.length_a   1.000
_cell.length_b   1.000
_cell.length_c   1.000
_cell.angle_alpha   90.00
_cell.angle_beta   90.00
_cell.angle_gamma   90.00
#
_symmetry.space_group_name_H-M   'P 1'
#
loop_
_entity.id
_entity.type
_entity.pdbx_description
1 polymer ?
#
loop_
_entity_poly.entity_id
_entity_poly.type
_entity_poly.pdbx_seq_one_letter_code
_entity_poly.pdbx_strand_id
1 'polypeptide(L)'
;EIFNDWLPTDDCFVTLDPKVKDKWGNPVARVRVGYHYHDLRVGNFLAEKTERVLQEMGAKNIRSGVSGSPPTNLVAGGCRFGNDARTSVLDADCRAHDAENLFITDGSFMPTGGSVTYTWTIYANSFRVADKIKAQLG
;
A
#
# COMPACT_ATOMS: atom_id res chain seq x y z
N GLU A 1 -11.71 8.83 -11.96
CA GLU A 1 -10.50 8.07 -11.59
C GLU A 1 -10.87 6.60 -11.56
N ILE A 2 -10.02 5.74 -12.10
CA ILE A 2 -10.24 4.29 -12.04
C ILE A 2 -9.32 3.78 -10.94
N PHE A 3 -9.92 3.36 -9.84
CA PHE A 3 -9.21 2.89 -8.67
C PHE A 3 -9.51 1.41 -8.45
N ASN A 4 -8.47 0.60 -8.37
CA ASN A 4 -8.53 -0.81 -8.01
C ASN A 4 -7.37 -1.13 -7.07
N ASP A 5 -7.46 -2.29 -6.41
CA ASP A 5 -6.35 -2.77 -5.58
C ASP A 5 -5.10 -2.95 -6.45
N TRP A 6 -3.95 -2.65 -5.84
CA TRP A 6 -2.65 -2.79 -6.45
C TRP A 6 -1.99 -4.03 -5.86
N LEU A 7 -1.87 -5.08 -6.68
CA LEU A 7 -1.41 -6.37 -6.18
C LEU A 7 -0.01 -6.26 -5.57
N PRO A 8 0.23 -6.87 -4.39
CA PRO A 8 1.58 -6.95 -3.85
C PRO A 8 2.44 -7.83 -4.76
N THR A 9 3.58 -7.31 -5.19
CA THR A 9 4.58 -8.06 -5.98
C THR A 9 5.96 -7.89 -5.37
N ASP A 10 6.80 -8.93 -5.48
CA ASP A 10 8.18 -8.89 -4.98
C ASP A 10 9.09 -7.98 -5.83
N ASP A 11 8.63 -7.59 -7.02
CA ASP A 11 9.31 -6.63 -7.89
C ASP A 11 9.05 -5.16 -7.49
N CYS A 12 8.23 -4.93 -6.46
CA CYS A 12 8.01 -3.61 -5.86
C CYS A 12 8.66 -3.54 -4.48
N PHE A 13 9.66 -2.68 -4.34
CA PHE A 13 10.42 -2.55 -3.09
C PHE A 13 11.07 -1.17 -2.95
N VAL A 14 11.48 -0.86 -1.72
CA VAL A 14 12.26 0.33 -1.38
C VAL A 14 13.60 -0.09 -0.80
N THR A 15 14.68 0.50 -1.27
CA THR A 15 16.02 0.36 -0.68
C THR A 15 16.63 1.72 -0.41
N LEU A 16 17.81 1.76 0.22
CA LEU A 16 18.60 2.97 0.34
C LEU A 16 19.48 3.16 -0.91
N ASP A 17 19.55 4.38 -1.43
CA ASP A 17 20.42 4.69 -2.55
C ASP A 17 21.90 4.71 -2.09
N PRO A 18 22.81 3.96 -2.74
CA PRO A 18 24.20 3.87 -2.29
C PRO A 18 25.03 5.12 -2.59
N LYS A 19 24.55 6.04 -3.44
CA LYS A 19 25.31 7.20 -3.94
C LYS A 19 24.63 8.52 -3.60
N VAL A 20 23.31 8.56 -3.67
CA VAL A 20 22.54 9.78 -3.45
C VAL A 20 22.23 9.92 -1.97
N LYS A 21 22.60 11.08 -1.41
CA LYS A 21 22.35 11.44 -0.02
C LYS A 21 21.49 12.67 0.05
N ASP A 22 20.69 12.76 1.11
CA ASP A 22 19.94 13.97 1.44
C ASP A 22 20.86 15.07 1.98
N LYS A 23 20.29 16.24 2.29
CA LYS A 23 21.05 17.39 2.81
C LYS A 23 21.67 17.16 4.19
N TRP A 24 21.32 16.08 4.88
CA TRP A 24 21.86 15.69 6.19
C TRP A 24 22.88 14.55 6.08
N GLY A 25 23.16 14.06 4.87
CA GLY A 25 24.14 13.00 4.62
C GLY A 25 23.59 11.58 4.73
N ASN A 26 22.28 11.40 4.90
CA ASN A 26 21.64 10.08 4.93
C ASN A 26 21.35 9.61 3.49
N PRO A 27 21.50 8.31 3.19
CA PRO A 27 21.03 7.72 1.94
C PRO A 27 19.53 8.00 1.70
N VAL A 28 19.17 8.43 0.49
CA VAL A 28 17.75 8.64 0.12
C VAL A 28 17.06 7.31 -0.19
N ALA A 29 15.74 7.29 -0.15
CA ALA A 29 14.97 6.14 -0.62
C ALA A 29 15.13 5.96 -2.14
N ARG A 30 15.49 4.75 -2.56
CA ARG A 30 15.47 4.28 -3.94
C ARG A 30 14.27 3.35 -4.11
N VAL A 31 13.24 3.86 -4.78
CA VAL A 31 11.95 3.20 -4.89
C VAL A 31 11.83 2.52 -6.25
N ARG A 32 11.48 1.22 -6.25
CA ARG A 32 11.01 0.50 -7.42
C ARG A 32 9.53 0.15 -7.19
N VAL A 33 8.66 0.77 -7.98
CA VAL A 33 7.24 0.38 -8.04
C VAL A 33 6.88 0.13 -9.49
N GLY A 34 6.18 -0.96 -9.73
CA GLY A 34 5.54 -1.30 -10.99
C GLY A 34 4.10 -1.75 -10.72
N TYR A 35 3.45 -2.26 -11.76
CA TYR A 35 2.11 -2.81 -11.68
C TYR A 35 2.14 -4.29 -12.10
N HIS A 36 1.14 -5.04 -11.69
CA HIS A 36 0.88 -6.36 -12.22
C HIS A 36 -0.13 -6.27 -13.38
N TYR A 37 0.01 -7.11 -14.42
CA TYR A 37 -0.91 -7.09 -15.57
C TYR A 37 -2.38 -7.32 -15.19
N HIS A 38 -2.64 -7.95 -14.04
CA HIS A 38 -3.99 -8.08 -13.51
C HIS A 38 -4.60 -6.74 -13.11
N ASP A 39 -3.81 -5.81 -12.58
CA ASP A 39 -4.28 -4.48 -12.18
C ASP A 39 -4.86 -3.73 -13.40
N LEU A 40 -4.19 -3.82 -14.55
CA LEU A 40 -4.70 -3.27 -15.81
C LEU A 40 -5.99 -3.96 -16.27
N ARG A 41 -6.10 -5.30 -16.12
CA ARG A 41 -7.32 -6.02 -16.50
C ARG A 41 -8.52 -5.58 -15.66
N VAL A 42 -8.32 -5.44 -14.34
CA VAL A 42 -9.36 -4.95 -13.43
C VAL A 42 -9.70 -3.49 -13.74
N GLY A 43 -8.69 -2.64 -13.96
CA GLY A 43 -8.88 -1.24 -14.35
C GLY A 43 -9.72 -1.09 -15.62
N ASN A 44 -9.44 -1.89 -16.67
CA ASN A 44 -10.22 -1.85 -17.91
C ASN A 44 -11.66 -2.34 -17.70
N PHE A 45 -11.85 -3.39 -16.89
CA PHE A 45 -13.19 -3.84 -16.53
C PHE A 45 -14.01 -2.75 -15.81
N LEU A 46 -13.39 -2.04 -14.85
CA LEU A 46 -14.03 -0.93 -14.15
C LEU A 46 -14.33 0.24 -15.09
N ALA A 47 -13.41 0.54 -16.03
CA ALA A 47 -13.61 1.56 -17.05
C ALA A 47 -14.87 1.28 -17.87
N GLU A 48 -14.96 0.08 -18.46
CA GLU A 48 -16.08 -0.33 -19.32
C GLU A 48 -17.42 -0.28 -18.59
N LYS A 49 -17.45 -0.69 -17.31
CA LYS A 49 -18.66 -0.61 -16.48
C LYS A 49 -19.07 0.83 -16.21
N THR A 50 -18.10 1.69 -15.89
CA THR A 50 -18.35 3.10 -15.61
C THR A 50 -18.86 3.83 -16.85
N GLU A 51 -18.30 3.54 -18.03
CA GLU A 51 -18.76 4.14 -19.28
C GLU A 51 -20.24 3.81 -19.56
N ARG A 52 -20.67 2.56 -19.34
CA ARG A 52 -22.08 2.17 -19.51
C ARG A 52 -23.00 2.93 -18.56
N VAL A 53 -22.63 3.04 -17.29
CA VAL A 53 -23.40 3.81 -16.30
C VAL A 53 -23.51 5.28 -16.73
N LEU A 54 -22.42 5.89 -17.19
CA LEU A 54 -22.42 7.27 -17.66
C LEU A 54 -23.30 7.46 -18.91
N GLN A 55 -23.31 6.49 -19.84
CA GLN A 55 -24.19 6.50 -21.00
C GLN A 55 -25.67 6.45 -20.59
N GLU A 56 -26.03 5.57 -19.66
CA GLU A 56 -27.39 5.46 -19.12
C GLU A 56 -27.84 6.74 -18.39
N MET A 57 -26.90 7.45 -17.76
CA MET A 57 -27.13 8.77 -17.15
C MET A 57 -27.24 9.90 -18.19
N GLY A 58 -27.09 9.62 -19.49
CA GLY A 58 -27.20 10.60 -20.58
C GLY A 58 -25.93 11.40 -20.85
N ALA A 59 -24.78 11.00 -20.29
CA ALA A 59 -23.50 11.66 -20.57
C ALA A 59 -23.09 11.47 -22.04
N LYS A 60 -22.40 12.47 -22.60
CA LYS A 60 -21.90 12.48 -23.99
C LYS A 60 -20.38 12.69 -23.99
N ASN A 61 -19.72 12.34 -25.09
CA ASN A 61 -18.27 12.49 -25.26
C ASN A 61 -17.44 11.77 -24.17
N ILE A 62 -17.89 10.60 -23.74
CA ILE A 62 -17.24 9.80 -22.69
C ILE A 62 -15.88 9.31 -23.21
N ARG A 63 -14.85 9.40 -22.35
CA ARG A 63 -13.50 8.89 -22.59
C ARG A 63 -13.01 8.23 -21.32
N SER A 64 -12.35 7.09 -21.45
CA SER A 64 -11.65 6.43 -20.35
C SER A 64 -10.19 6.17 -20.70
N GLY A 65 -9.38 5.90 -19.68
CA GLY A 65 -7.98 5.55 -19.83
C GLY A 65 -7.48 4.86 -18.56
N VAL A 66 -6.79 3.74 -18.74
CA VAL A 66 -6.19 2.95 -17.66
C VAL A 66 -4.68 3.08 -17.78
N SER A 67 -4.02 3.31 -16.64
CA SER A 67 -2.56 3.42 -16.58
C SER A 67 -2.00 2.45 -15.54
N GLY A 68 -0.84 1.88 -15.85
CA GLY A 68 -0.01 1.14 -14.89
C GLY A 68 1.02 2.02 -14.19
N SER A 69 1.01 3.34 -14.43
CA SER A 69 1.91 4.24 -13.73
C SER A 69 1.65 4.17 -12.22
N PRO A 70 2.68 3.95 -11.39
CA PRO A 70 2.49 3.77 -9.96
C PRO A 70 1.97 5.07 -9.32
N PRO A 71 1.02 4.97 -8.37
CA PRO A 71 0.53 6.14 -7.65
C PRO A 71 1.63 6.68 -6.70
N THR A 72 1.64 7.99 -6.49
CA THR A 72 2.53 8.65 -5.51
C THR A 72 1.90 8.80 -4.14
N ASN A 73 0.60 8.54 -4.05
CA ASN A 73 -0.21 8.47 -2.85
C ASN A 73 -0.58 7.01 -2.57
N LEU A 74 -1.11 6.75 -1.37
CA LEU A 74 -1.63 5.41 -1.02
C LEU A 74 -0.56 4.30 -1.20
N VAL A 75 0.64 4.55 -0.66
CA VAL A 75 1.72 3.55 -0.53
C VAL A 75 1.53 2.64 0.70
N ALA A 76 1.54 1.33 0.47
CA ALA A 76 1.33 0.30 1.50
C ALA A 76 2.35 -0.86 1.39
N GLY A 77 2.41 -1.71 2.42
CA GLY A 77 3.09 -3.01 2.37
C GLY A 77 4.61 -3.04 2.54
N GLY A 78 5.26 -1.89 2.74
CA GLY A 78 6.71 -1.80 2.94
C GLY A 78 7.25 -2.52 4.19
N CYS A 79 6.40 -2.73 5.20
CA CYS A 79 6.70 -3.49 6.41
C CYS A 79 5.52 -4.40 6.74
N ARG A 80 5.03 -5.16 5.75
CA ARG A 80 3.81 -5.94 5.90
C ARG A 80 3.86 -6.89 7.09
N PHE A 81 2.73 -7.06 7.76
CA PHE A 81 2.59 -8.11 8.76
C PHE A 81 2.43 -9.51 8.13
N GLY A 82 2.61 -10.55 8.94
CA GLY A 82 2.40 -11.93 8.54
C GLY A 82 2.76 -12.91 9.65
N ASN A 83 2.53 -14.20 9.39
CA ASN A 83 2.80 -15.27 10.35
C ASN A 83 4.22 -15.86 10.21
N ASP A 84 4.96 -15.51 9.15
CA ASP A 84 6.31 -16.03 8.89
C ASP A 84 7.29 -14.85 8.76
N ALA A 85 8.28 -14.79 9.66
CA ALA A 85 9.32 -13.76 9.69
C ALA A 85 10.20 -13.76 8.42
N ARG A 86 10.20 -14.85 7.64
CA ARG A 86 10.93 -14.92 6.36
C ARG A 86 10.22 -14.19 5.22
N THR A 87 8.93 -13.92 5.37
CA THR A 87 8.09 -13.30 4.31
C THR A 87 7.34 -12.05 4.79
N SER A 88 7.55 -11.64 6.04
CA SER A 88 6.90 -10.48 6.65
C SER A 88 7.82 -9.81 7.65
N VAL A 89 7.68 -8.50 7.82
CA VAL A 89 8.50 -7.71 8.76
C VAL A 89 7.90 -7.73 10.15
N LEU A 90 6.56 -7.77 10.23
CA LEU A 90 5.81 -7.68 11.48
C LEU A 90 5.00 -8.95 11.74
N ASP A 91 4.75 -9.26 13.00
CA ASP A 91 3.72 -10.20 13.42
C ASP A 91 2.30 -9.58 13.28
N ALA A 92 1.26 -10.38 13.55
CA ALA A 92 -0.13 -9.93 13.45
C ALA A 92 -0.49 -8.76 14.39
N ASP A 93 0.29 -8.55 15.46
CA ASP A 93 0.15 -7.42 16.38
C ASP A 93 0.99 -6.20 15.95
N CYS A 94 1.51 -6.21 14.71
CA CYS A 94 2.32 -5.16 14.12
C CYS A 94 3.62 -4.88 14.89
N ARG A 95 4.11 -5.87 15.63
CA ARG A 95 5.43 -5.86 16.26
C ARG A 95 6.45 -6.45 15.29
N ALA A 96 7.64 -5.87 15.21
CA ALA A 96 8.71 -6.42 14.39
C ALA A 96 9.13 -7.80 14.91
N HIS A 97 9.32 -8.77 14.00
CA HIS A 97 9.77 -10.12 14.40
C HIS A 97 11.13 -10.09 15.10
N ASP A 98 12.01 -9.16 14.70
CA ASP A 98 13.39 -9.07 15.19
C ASP A 98 13.56 -8.21 16.45
N ALA A 99 12.50 -7.58 16.97
CA ALA A 99 12.58 -6.68 18.12
C ALA A 99 11.30 -6.66 18.97
N GLU A 100 11.45 -6.93 20.27
CA GLU A 100 10.32 -7.07 21.21
C GLU A 100 9.60 -5.75 21.56
N ASN A 101 10.23 -4.60 21.28
CA ASN A 101 9.76 -3.27 21.65
C ASN A 101 9.60 -2.32 20.43
N LEU A 102 9.59 -2.86 19.21
CA LEU A 102 9.41 -2.08 17.98
C LEU A 102 8.08 -2.42 17.31
N PHE A 103 7.25 -1.41 17.09
CA PHE A 103 5.93 -1.52 16.46
C PHE A 103 5.81 -0.54 15.28
N ILE A 104 5.09 -0.94 14.24
CA ILE A 104 4.86 -0.11 13.04
C ILE A 104 3.36 -0.09 12.73
N THR A 105 2.76 1.10 12.64
CA THR A 105 1.29 1.23 12.53
C THR A 105 0.81 2.09 11.37
N ASP A 106 1.69 2.53 10.47
CA ASP A 106 1.35 3.30 9.27
C ASP A 106 0.89 2.40 8.11
N GLY A 107 0.73 2.92 6.88
CA GLY A 107 0.28 2.10 5.74
C GLY A 107 1.19 0.90 5.40
N SER A 108 2.42 0.87 5.91
CA SER A 108 3.39 -0.17 5.59
C SER A 108 3.01 -1.55 6.14
N PHE A 109 2.20 -1.65 7.20
CA PHE A 109 1.82 -2.95 7.80
C PHE A 109 0.92 -3.80 6.89
N MET A 110 0.25 -3.19 5.91
CA MET A 110 -0.82 -3.83 5.15
C MET A 110 -0.26 -4.78 4.08
N PRO A 111 -0.58 -6.09 4.07
CA PRO A 111 -0.15 -6.99 3.00
C PRO A 111 -0.80 -6.68 1.65
N THR A 112 -1.97 -6.05 1.66
CA THR A 112 -2.72 -5.56 0.50
C THR A 112 -3.27 -4.16 0.81
N GLY A 113 -3.17 -3.23 -0.13
CA GLY A 113 -3.69 -1.86 0.03
C GLY A 113 -5.21 -1.77 -0.08
N GLY A 114 -5.85 -2.72 -0.77
CA GLY A 114 -7.27 -2.73 -1.04
C GLY A 114 -7.66 -1.71 -2.12
N SER A 115 -8.96 -1.61 -2.40
CA SER A 115 -9.50 -0.73 -3.46
C SER A 115 -10.13 0.57 -2.93
N VAL A 116 -9.71 1.04 -1.75
CA VAL A 116 -10.18 2.29 -1.14
C VAL A 116 -9.05 3.01 -0.39
N THR A 117 -9.26 4.27 -0.05
CA THR A 117 -8.34 5.01 0.83
C THR A 117 -8.32 4.37 2.22
N TYR A 118 -7.14 4.07 2.74
CA TYR A 118 -6.98 3.26 3.95
C TYR A 118 -6.55 4.07 5.20
N THR A 119 -6.67 5.40 5.18
CA THR A 119 -6.36 6.25 6.35
C THR A 119 -7.13 5.81 7.60
N TRP A 120 -8.41 5.48 7.45
CA TRP A 120 -9.22 4.97 8.57
C TRP A 120 -8.74 3.61 9.06
N THR A 121 -8.27 2.74 8.17
CA THR A 121 -7.67 1.46 8.53
C THR A 121 -6.36 1.65 9.29
N ILE A 122 -5.54 2.63 8.91
CA ILE A 122 -4.32 3.02 9.63
C ILE A 122 -4.67 3.50 11.05
N TYR A 123 -5.67 4.37 11.20
CA TYR A 123 -6.10 4.82 12.53
C TYR A 123 -6.64 3.68 13.39
N ALA A 124 -7.51 2.84 12.84
CA ALA A 124 -8.05 1.68 13.56
C ALA A 124 -6.93 0.73 14.01
N ASN A 125 -5.96 0.43 13.13
CA ASN A 125 -4.83 -0.41 13.49
C ASN A 125 -3.92 0.25 14.52
N SER A 126 -3.69 1.57 14.42
CA SER A 126 -2.88 2.31 15.39
C SER A 126 -3.48 2.25 16.80
N PHE A 127 -4.82 2.40 16.93
CA PHE A 127 -5.48 2.22 18.23
C PHE A 127 -5.38 0.78 18.73
N ARG A 128 -5.62 -0.20 17.86
CA ARG A 128 -5.49 -1.63 18.20
C ARG A 128 -4.10 -1.97 18.73
N VAL A 129 -3.04 -1.46 18.09
CA VAL A 129 -1.65 -1.70 18.49
C VAL A 129 -1.29 -0.92 19.76
N ALA A 130 -1.82 0.29 19.93
CA ALA A 130 -1.63 1.05 21.18
C ALA A 130 -2.15 0.28 22.40
N ASP A 131 -3.29 -0.42 22.28
CA ASP A 131 -3.80 -1.28 23.36
C ASP A 131 -2.85 -2.44 23.69
N LYS A 132 -2.16 -3.00 22.69
CA LYS A 132 -1.14 -4.05 22.87
C LYS A 132 0.09 -3.50 23.58
N ILE A 133 0.58 -2.34 23.15
CA ILE A 133 1.71 -1.66 23.79
C ILE A 133 1.40 -1.35 25.25
N LYS A 134 0.19 -0.83 25.53
CA LYS A 134 -0.26 -0.57 26.90
C LYS A 134 -0.26 -1.85 27.74
N ALA A 135 -0.84 -2.94 27.23
CA ALA A 135 -0.86 -4.22 27.94
C ALA A 135 0.56 -4.77 28.22
N GLN A 136 1.55 -4.50 27.35
CA GLN A 136 2.94 -4.89 27.55
C GLN A 136 3.66 -4.05 28.60
N LEU A 137 3.28 -2.78 28.77
CA LEU A 137 3.91 -1.85 29.73
C LEU A 137 3.34 -1.94 31.15
N GLY A 138 2.12 -2.48 31.31
CA GLY A 138 1.38 -2.52 32.59
C GLY A 138 0.51 -1.31 32.83
#